data_AF-A0A963LJX7-F1
#
_entry.id   AF-A0A963LJX7-F1
#
_cell.length_a   1.000
_cell.length_b   1.000
_cell.length_c   1.000
_cell.angle_alpha   90.00
_cell.angle_beta   90.00
_cell.angle_gamma   90.00
#
_symmetry.space_group_name_H-M   'P 1'
#
loop_
_entity.id
_entity.type
_entity.pdbx_description
1 polymer ?
#
loop_
_entity_poly.entity_id
_entity_poly.type
_entity_poly.pdbx_seq_one_letter_code
_entity_poly.pdbx_strand_id
1 'polypeptide(L)'
;MPKRTEFDSNSRRRFMSQAAIGGTALAAAAVSRGALAALPEVALQEVPGSTTAPLQPPTGRPYDPVVTLNGWTLPWRMNGGVKEFHLVAEPVVREMAPGFKAHLWGYNGQSPGPTIEVVEG
;
A
#
# COMPACT_ATOMS: atom_id res chain seq x y z
N MET A 1 13.93 -27.44 -38.63
CA MET A 1 14.14 -26.36 -37.64
C MET A 1 13.09 -25.28 -37.86
N PRO A 2 12.20 -24.98 -36.90
CA PRO A 2 11.23 -23.90 -37.05
C PRO A 2 11.90 -22.53 -36.80
N LYS A 3 11.60 -21.54 -37.64
CA LYS A 3 12.08 -20.16 -37.47
C LYS A 3 11.35 -19.51 -36.30
N ARG A 4 12.14 -18.93 -35.40
CA ARG A 4 11.72 -18.21 -34.17
C ARG A 4 10.88 -16.99 -34.59
N THR A 5 9.63 -16.92 -34.16
CA THR A 5 8.75 -15.75 -34.35
C THR A 5 9.29 -14.56 -33.55
N GLU A 6 9.66 -13.50 -34.24
CA GLU A 6 10.20 -12.27 -33.65
C GLU A 6 9.03 -11.37 -33.23
N PHE A 7 8.87 -11.13 -31.92
CA PHE A 7 7.85 -10.23 -31.40
C PHE A 7 8.30 -8.78 -31.65
N ASP A 8 7.65 -8.10 -32.60
CA ASP A 8 7.92 -6.70 -32.94
C ASP A 8 7.65 -5.75 -31.76
N SER A 9 8.73 -5.19 -31.22
CA SER A 9 8.75 -4.26 -30.10
C SER A 9 8.07 -2.91 -30.40
N ASN A 10 7.84 -2.58 -31.67
CA ASN A 10 7.21 -1.32 -32.09
C ASN A 10 5.69 -1.30 -31.89
N SER A 11 5.04 -2.47 -31.86
CA SER A 11 3.58 -2.58 -31.69
C SER A 11 3.11 -2.14 -30.29
N ARG A 12 3.86 -2.53 -29.25
CA ARG A 12 3.57 -2.15 -27.84
C ARG A 12 3.68 -0.64 -27.61
N ARG A 13 4.69 -0.01 -28.19
CA ARG A 13 4.95 1.43 -28.06
C ARG A 13 3.87 2.26 -28.76
N ARG A 14 3.38 1.80 -29.91
CA ARG A 14 2.27 2.43 -30.63
C ARG A 14 0.94 2.35 -29.87
N PHE A 15 0.65 1.19 -29.26
CA PHE A 15 -0.56 1.02 -28.43
C PHE A 15 -0.60 2.00 -27.24
N MET A 16 0.51 2.13 -26.51
CA MET A 16 0.62 3.10 -25.40
C MET A 16 0.53 4.55 -25.88
N SER A 17 1.11 4.87 -27.04
CA SER A 17 1.02 6.23 -27.60
C SER A 17 -0.38 6.61 -28.07
N GLN A 18 -1.18 5.65 -28.58
CA GLN A 18 -2.56 5.91 -29.01
C GLN A 18 -3.52 6.03 -27.82
N ALA A 19 -3.28 5.28 -26.73
CA ALA A 19 -4.04 5.42 -25.49
C ALA A 19 -3.85 6.78 -24.78
N ALA A 20 -2.69 7.43 -25.00
CA ALA A 20 -2.37 8.74 -24.43
C ALA A 20 -3.12 9.92 -25.07
N ILE A 21 -3.60 9.78 -26.31
CA ILE A 21 -4.14 10.91 -27.09
C ILE A 21 -5.69 10.96 -27.04
N GLY A 22 -6.36 9.84 -26.82
CA GLY A 22 -7.82 9.76 -27.00
C GLY A 22 -8.70 9.66 -25.74
N GLY A 23 -8.22 9.13 -24.62
CA GLY A 23 -9.12 8.76 -23.51
C GLY A 23 -8.57 8.90 -22.08
N THR A 24 -7.27 9.14 -21.91
CA THR A 24 -6.63 9.13 -20.58
C THR A 24 -6.74 10.46 -19.83
N ALA A 25 -6.79 11.60 -20.52
CA ALA A 25 -6.86 12.91 -19.86
C ALA A 25 -8.18 13.14 -19.08
N LEU A 26 -9.30 12.56 -19.53
CA LEU A 26 -10.59 12.69 -18.85
C LEU A 26 -10.69 11.81 -17.59
N ALA A 27 -10.01 10.67 -17.56
CA ALA A 27 -10.06 9.75 -16.41
C ALA A 27 -9.34 10.32 -15.18
N ALA A 28 -8.22 11.04 -15.37
CA ALA A 28 -7.48 11.66 -14.26
C ALA A 28 -8.20 12.88 -13.66
N ALA A 29 -9.07 13.55 -14.42
CA ALA A 29 -9.85 14.70 -13.96
C ALA A 29 -11.16 14.32 -13.25
N ALA A 30 -11.55 13.04 -13.25
CA ALA A 30 -12.84 12.59 -12.74
C ALA A 30 -12.94 12.55 -11.20
N VAL A 31 -11.81 12.56 -10.48
CA VAL A 31 -11.81 12.57 -9.01
C VAL A 31 -11.83 14.01 -8.51
N SER A 32 -12.91 14.40 -7.84
CA SER A 32 -13.02 15.75 -7.27
C SER A 32 -12.04 15.94 -6.11
N ARG A 33 -11.52 17.16 -5.93
CA ARG A 33 -10.68 17.50 -4.76
C ARG A 33 -11.39 17.23 -3.43
N GLY A 34 -12.72 17.38 -3.40
CA GLY A 34 -13.54 17.04 -2.24
C GLY A 34 -13.54 15.53 -1.92
N ALA A 35 -13.53 14.66 -2.94
CA ALA A 35 -13.41 13.22 -2.74
C ALA A 35 -12.03 12.83 -2.19
N LEU A 36 -10.96 13.51 -2.61
CA LEU A 36 -9.62 13.32 -2.04
C LEU A 36 -9.51 13.83 -0.59
N ALA A 37 -10.16 14.95 -0.27
CA ALA A 37 -10.18 15.51 1.10
C ALA A 37 -11.00 14.66 2.08
N ALA A 38 -11.91 13.81 1.58
CA ALA A 38 -12.67 12.87 2.40
C ALA A 38 -11.87 11.59 2.72
N LEU A 39 -10.68 11.41 2.13
CA LEU A 39 -9.82 10.28 2.47
C LEU A 39 -9.27 10.46 3.89
N PRO A 40 -9.24 9.39 4.69
CA PRO A 40 -8.62 9.45 6.01
C PRO A 40 -7.13 9.76 5.87
N GLU A 41 -6.61 10.52 6.82
CA GLU A 41 -5.17 10.77 6.98
C GLU A 41 -4.41 9.44 6.99
N VAL A 42 -3.26 9.41 6.31
CA VAL A 42 -2.47 8.19 6.21
C VAL A 42 -1.75 7.97 7.54
N ALA A 43 -2.05 6.85 8.21
CA ALA A 43 -1.27 6.43 9.36
C ALA A 43 0.12 5.98 8.89
N LEU A 44 1.16 6.58 9.46
CA LEU A 44 2.56 6.28 9.15
C LEU A 44 3.30 5.85 10.43
N GLN A 45 4.28 4.97 10.27
CA GLN A 45 5.20 4.64 11.36
C GLN A 45 6.42 5.54 11.34
N GLU A 46 6.49 6.43 12.34
CA GLU A 46 7.60 7.39 12.47
C GLU A 46 8.83 6.80 13.15
N VAL A 47 8.65 5.77 13.99
CA VAL A 47 9.73 5.10 14.73
C VAL A 47 9.90 3.69 14.18
N PRO A 48 10.80 3.49 13.20
CA PRO A 48 10.93 2.22 12.55
C PRO A 48 11.51 1.20 13.53
N GLY A 49 10.85 0.04 13.69
CA GLY A 49 11.39 -1.08 14.46
C GLY A 49 11.13 -1.02 15.96
N SER A 50 10.33 -0.07 16.45
CA SER A 50 9.72 -0.16 17.78
C SER A 50 8.59 -1.18 17.76
N THR A 51 8.44 -1.93 18.86
CA THR A 51 7.24 -2.75 19.07
C THR A 51 6.14 -1.85 19.63
N THR A 52 5.01 -1.78 18.94
CA THR A 52 3.87 -0.98 19.36
C THR A 52 2.85 -1.84 20.10
N ALA A 53 2.15 -1.25 21.07
CA ALA A 53 1.04 -1.92 21.74
C ALA A 53 -0.05 -2.32 20.72
N PRO A 54 -0.73 -3.46 20.94
CA PRO A 54 -1.76 -3.93 20.02
C PRO A 54 -2.90 -2.92 19.91
N LEU A 55 -3.43 -2.75 18.70
CA LEU A 55 -4.59 -1.89 18.47
C LEU A 55 -5.87 -2.65 18.82
N GLN A 56 -6.52 -2.26 19.90
CA GLN A 56 -7.80 -2.84 20.29
C GLN A 56 -8.88 -2.48 19.27
N PRO A 57 -9.73 -3.43 18.82
CA PRO A 57 -10.77 -3.14 17.84
C PRO A 57 -11.73 -2.07 18.36
N PRO A 58 -11.82 -0.90 17.71
CA PRO A 58 -12.75 0.15 18.15
C PRO A 58 -14.21 -0.20 17.81
N THR A 59 -14.41 -1.06 16.81
CA THR A 59 -15.71 -1.51 16.28
C THR A 59 -15.55 -2.92 15.68
N GLY A 60 -16.59 -3.46 15.03
CA GLY A 60 -16.52 -4.74 14.32
C GLY A 60 -16.61 -5.98 15.22
N ARG A 61 -16.22 -7.15 14.69
CA ARG A 61 -16.19 -8.40 15.45
C ARG A 61 -15.06 -8.35 16.50
N PRO A 62 -15.32 -8.71 17.77
CA PRO A 62 -14.26 -8.82 18.78
C PRO A 62 -13.23 -9.88 18.39
N TYR A 63 -11.96 -9.62 18.70
CA TYR A 63 -10.86 -10.56 18.60
C TYR A 63 -9.76 -10.19 19.60
N ASP A 64 -8.89 -11.14 19.91
CA ASP A 64 -7.68 -10.89 20.69
C ASP A 64 -6.57 -10.41 19.75
N PRO A 65 -6.12 -9.14 19.86
CA PRO A 65 -5.14 -8.62 18.91
C PRO A 65 -3.75 -9.21 19.13
N VAL A 66 -2.99 -9.31 18.03
CA VAL A 66 -1.64 -9.89 18.04
C VAL A 66 -0.58 -8.79 18.10
N VAL A 67 0.40 -8.97 18.98
CA VAL A 67 1.59 -8.12 19.01
C VAL A 67 2.60 -8.61 17.98
N THR A 68 2.93 -7.75 17.03
CA THR A 68 4.01 -7.99 16.07
C THR A 68 5.29 -7.31 16.53
N LEU A 69 6.34 -8.11 16.78
CA LEU A 69 7.63 -7.58 17.23
C LEU A 69 8.22 -6.61 16.22
N ASN A 70 8.75 -5.49 16.72
CA ASN A 70 9.30 -4.39 15.94
C ASN A 70 8.33 -3.84 14.89
N GLY A 71 7.04 -4.01 15.12
CA GLY A 71 5.97 -3.62 14.23
C GLY A 71 4.83 -2.90 14.95
N TRP A 72 3.77 -2.69 14.18
CA TRP A 72 2.56 -1.99 14.58
C TRP A 72 1.39 -2.50 13.75
N THR A 73 0.18 -2.38 14.29
CA THR A 73 -1.06 -2.75 13.60
C THR A 73 -1.59 -1.56 12.81
N LEU A 74 -1.91 -1.77 11.53
CA LEU A 74 -2.50 -0.75 10.67
C LEU A 74 -3.92 -0.42 11.16
N PRO A 75 -4.24 0.85 11.49
CA PRO A 75 -5.60 1.23 11.84
C PRO A 75 -6.53 1.07 10.63
N TRP A 76 -7.77 0.78 10.94
CA TRP A 76 -8.81 0.50 9.97
C TRP A 76 -10.14 1.12 10.40
N ARG A 77 -11.06 1.25 9.46
CA ARG A 77 -12.44 1.69 9.71
C ARG A 77 -13.44 0.66 9.19
N MET A 78 -14.61 0.56 9.82
CA MET A 78 -15.73 -0.16 9.22
C MET A 78 -16.39 0.71 8.13
N ASN A 79 -16.72 0.10 7.00
CA ASN A 79 -17.60 0.67 5.99
C ASN A 79 -18.56 -0.41 5.47
N GLY A 80 -19.85 -0.29 5.71
CA GLY A 80 -20.84 -1.25 5.18
C GLY A 80 -20.55 -2.72 5.50
N GLY A 81 -19.97 -3.02 6.67
CA GLY A 81 -19.60 -4.38 7.07
C GLY A 81 -18.22 -4.84 6.61
N VAL A 82 -17.47 -4.04 5.85
CA VAL A 82 -16.07 -4.34 5.49
C VAL A 82 -15.09 -3.53 6.34
N LYS A 83 -13.92 -4.12 6.63
CA LYS A 83 -12.78 -3.36 7.16
C LYS A 83 -12.02 -2.74 6.00
N GLU A 84 -11.82 -1.44 6.06
CA GLU A 84 -10.98 -0.72 5.11
C GLU A 84 -9.65 -0.32 5.74
N PHE A 85 -8.58 -0.57 5.00
CA PHE A 85 -7.20 -0.25 5.35
C PHE A 85 -6.59 0.66 4.28
N HIS A 86 -5.72 1.59 4.68
CA HIS A 86 -5.03 2.48 3.76
C HIS A 86 -3.53 2.18 3.75
N LEU A 87 -3.05 1.61 2.65
CA LEU A 87 -1.64 1.31 2.42
C LEU A 87 -1.02 2.27 1.42
N VAL A 88 0.16 2.80 1.74
CA VAL A 88 0.98 3.63 0.86
C VAL A 88 2.32 2.93 0.66
N ALA A 89 2.60 2.51 -0.58
CA ALA A 89 3.88 1.90 -0.94
C ALA A 89 4.93 2.99 -1.17
N GLU A 90 6.06 2.91 -0.47
CA GLU A 90 7.09 3.94 -0.54
C GLU A 90 8.50 3.37 -0.31
N PRO A 91 9.55 4.05 -0.84
CA PRO A 91 10.92 3.69 -0.53
C PRO A 91 11.26 4.03 0.91
N VAL A 92 11.89 3.09 1.60
CA VAL A 92 12.31 3.21 3.01
C VAL A 92 13.77 2.83 3.16
N VAL A 93 14.48 3.53 4.02
CA VAL A 93 15.88 3.23 4.36
C VAL A 93 15.94 2.72 5.78
N ARG A 94 16.51 1.54 5.99
CA ARG A 94 16.64 0.93 7.32
C ARG A 94 18.06 0.50 7.62
N GLU A 95 18.48 0.76 8.85
CA GLU A 95 19.68 0.14 9.40
C GLU A 95 19.33 -1.26 9.90
N MET A 96 19.90 -2.30 9.29
CA MET A 96 19.63 -3.70 9.61
C MET A 96 20.62 -4.24 10.66
N ALA A 97 21.83 -3.67 10.66
CA ALA A 97 22.89 -3.88 11.64
C ALA A 97 23.71 -2.59 11.72
N PRO A 98 24.50 -2.35 12.78
CA PRO A 98 25.29 -1.14 12.92
C PRO A 98 26.14 -0.83 11.66
N GLY A 99 25.89 0.31 11.04
CA GLY A 99 26.54 0.75 9.81
C GLY A 99 26.03 0.13 8.50
N PHE A 100 25.12 -0.85 8.57
CA PHE A 100 24.51 -1.49 7.40
C PHE A 100 23.12 -0.92 7.11
N LYS A 101 23.04 -0.01 6.15
CA LYS A 101 21.80 0.58 5.65
C LYS A 101 21.32 -0.13 4.38
N ALA A 102 20.06 -0.56 4.39
CA ALA A 102 19.37 -1.15 3.27
C ALA A 102 18.31 -0.17 2.72
N HIS A 103 18.29 -0.03 1.39
CA HIS A 103 17.19 0.62 0.68
C HIS A 103 16.14 -0.44 0.33
N LEU A 104 14.94 -0.26 0.84
CA LEU A 104 13.85 -1.22 0.79
C LEU A 104 12.60 -0.54 0.22
N TRP A 105 11.65 -1.35 -0.21
CA TRP A 105 10.27 -0.91 -0.43
C TRP A 105 9.43 -1.37 0.75
N GLY A 106 8.60 -0.48 1.26
CA GLY A 106 7.77 -0.72 2.43
C GLY A 106 6.39 -0.13 2.26
N TYR A 107 5.58 -0.30 3.30
CA TYR A 107 4.28 0.32 3.41
C TYR A 107 4.25 1.23 4.63
N ASN A 108 3.70 2.44 4.46
CA ASN A 108 3.39 3.37 5.55
C ASN A 108 4.58 3.64 6.49
N GLY A 109 5.77 3.89 5.94
CA GLY A 109 6.97 4.27 6.67
C GLY A 109 7.88 3.10 7.06
N GLN A 110 7.49 1.84 6.77
CA GLN A 110 8.23 0.69 7.29
C GLN A 110 8.39 -0.49 6.31
N SER A 111 9.54 -1.15 6.42
CA SER A 111 9.78 -2.50 5.93
C SER A 111 10.33 -3.37 7.08
N PRO A 112 9.70 -4.49 7.45
CA PRO A 112 8.38 -4.96 6.99
C PRO A 112 7.26 -3.93 7.25
N GLY A 113 6.20 -3.96 6.43
CA GLY A 113 5.02 -3.09 6.59
C GLY A 113 4.18 -3.45 7.83
N PRO A 114 3.09 -2.70 8.08
CA PRO A 114 2.26 -2.92 9.26
C PRO A 114 1.48 -4.23 9.21
N THR A 115 1.12 -4.72 10.40
CA THR A 115 0.26 -5.90 10.57
C THR A 115 -1.18 -5.56 10.25
N ILE A 116 -1.84 -6.45 9.51
CA ILE A 116 -3.26 -6.37 9.17
C ILE A 116 -3.98 -7.48 9.91
N GLU A 117 -5.01 -7.12 10.67
CA GLU A 117 -5.77 -8.06 11.50
C GLU A 117 -7.24 -8.09 11.06
N VAL A 118 -7.68 -9.26 10.59
CA VAL A 118 -9.04 -9.52 10.12
C VAL A 118 -9.63 -10.72 10.85
N VAL A 119 -10.94 -10.72 11.00
CA VAL A 119 -11.72 -11.82 11.60
C VAL A 119 -12.61 -12.38 10.52
N GLU A 120 -12.71 -13.71 10.44
CA GLU A 120 -13.57 -14.39 9.47
C GLU A 120 -15.05 -14.01 9.62
N GLY A 121 -15.73 -13.86 8.48
CA GLY A 121 -17.16 -13.54 8.32
C GLY A 121 -17.42 -12.05 8.12
#